data_AF-A0A964BK19-F1
#
_entry.id   AF-A0A964BK19-F1
#
_cell.length_a   1.000
_cell.length_b   1.000
_cell.length_c   1.000
_cell.angle_alpha   90.00
_cell.angle_beta   90.00
_cell.angle_gamma   90.00
#
_symmetry.space_group_name_H-M   'P 1'
#
loop_
_entity.id
_entity.type
_entity.pdbx_description
1 polymer ?
#
loop_
_entity_poly.entity_id
_entity_poly.type
_entity_poly.pdbx_seq_one_letter_code
_entity_poly.pdbx_strand_id
1 'polypeptide(L)'
;MTSLSFRFLDEDAPGAAWREIVGHGWPGWREWFTTRNGEDGPNAKACRRAIRRHLPGFERLLDDLVEKAGGDELLERFLTFWTPPRYLVNCTQLALSDAEGPLLIRNYDLDPGLNESTMFRSCWLGRQVVGMVEALAGLSDGMNAHGLAASLTFGGRVAGGRGFGIPLVIRYLLQFCRDTQDALSVLRDLPIHMSYNVTLIDPGGEVATVMLSPDRPPIVSRQAWATNHQLGVEWPHHGRMTRTLERA
;
A
#
# COMPACT_ATOMS: atom_id res chain seq x y z
N MET A 1 23.43 8.82 15.20
CA MET A 1 21.99 8.51 15.08
C MET A 1 21.39 9.55 14.17
N THR A 2 20.89 9.14 13.00
CA THR A 2 20.04 9.98 12.16
C THR A 2 18.73 10.21 12.90
N SER A 3 18.34 11.47 13.11
CA SER A 3 17.05 11.82 13.71
C SER A 3 15.97 11.65 12.65
N LEU A 4 14.91 10.88 12.94
CA LEU A 4 13.74 10.74 12.08
C LEU A 4 12.65 11.69 12.57
N SER A 5 12.19 12.60 11.73
CA SER A 5 11.14 13.56 12.05
C SER A 5 9.90 13.22 11.24
N PHE A 6 8.80 12.86 11.91
CA PHE A 6 7.51 12.69 11.26
C PHE A 6 6.89 14.05 10.96
N ARG A 7 6.27 14.18 9.79
CA ARG A 7 5.48 15.35 9.41
C ARG A 7 4.06 14.93 9.05
N PHE A 8 3.14 15.86 9.26
CA PHE A 8 1.77 15.77 8.78
C PHE A 8 1.57 16.78 7.67
N LEU A 9 1.04 16.31 6.54
CA LEU A 9 0.66 17.15 5.41
C LEU A 9 -0.83 16.96 5.14
N ASP A 10 -1.48 17.99 4.61
CA ASP A 10 -2.86 17.88 4.17
C ASP A 10 -3.16 18.75 2.95
N GLU A 11 -4.03 18.24 2.08
CA GLU A 11 -4.60 19.01 0.97
C GLU A 11 -5.89 18.35 0.46
N ASP A 12 -6.77 19.15 -0.13
CA ASP A 12 -8.03 18.63 -0.69
C ASP A 12 -7.93 18.26 -2.18
N ALA A 13 -6.88 18.72 -2.87
CA ALA A 13 -6.57 18.37 -4.26
C ALA A 13 -5.05 18.37 -4.47
N PRO A 14 -4.50 17.59 -5.44
CA PRO A 14 -3.08 17.57 -5.75
C PRO A 14 -2.51 18.99 -5.93
N GLY A 15 -1.63 19.39 -5.02
CA GLY A 15 -1.19 20.77 -4.88
C GLY A 15 0.19 20.90 -4.27
N ALA A 16 0.30 21.79 -3.28
CA ALA A 16 1.58 22.09 -2.64
C ALA A 16 2.07 20.91 -1.78
N ALA A 17 1.19 20.26 -1.02
CA ALA A 17 1.56 19.12 -0.20
C ALA A 17 1.98 17.93 -1.07
N TRP A 18 1.25 17.66 -2.16
CA TRP A 18 1.68 16.65 -3.13
C TRP A 18 3.07 16.92 -3.70
N ARG A 19 3.36 18.16 -4.11
CA ARG A 19 4.70 18.54 -4.60
C ARG A 19 5.78 18.38 -3.53
N GLU A 20 5.46 18.62 -2.27
CA GLU A 20 6.39 18.39 -1.16
C GLU A 20 6.67 16.90 -0.93
N ILE A 21 5.64 16.04 -1.01
CA ILE A 21 5.80 14.58 -0.96
C ILE A 21 6.72 14.11 -2.08
N VAL A 22 6.44 14.52 -3.32
CA VAL A 22 7.28 14.17 -4.49
C VAL A 22 8.69 14.73 -4.33
N GLY A 23 8.85 16.00 -3.98
CA GLY A 23 10.16 16.64 -3.83
C GLY A 23 11.04 15.97 -2.77
N HIS A 24 10.43 15.45 -1.70
CA HIS A 24 11.13 14.73 -0.65
C HIS A 24 11.42 13.26 -1.02
N GLY A 25 10.41 12.52 -1.48
CA GLY A 25 10.51 11.07 -1.67
C GLY A 25 11.06 10.64 -3.03
N TRP A 26 10.79 11.41 -4.10
CA TRP A 26 11.09 10.97 -5.46
C TRP A 26 12.59 10.76 -5.74
N PRO A 27 13.54 11.56 -5.23
CA PRO A 27 14.96 11.29 -5.46
C PRO A 27 15.39 9.89 -5.01
N GLY A 28 14.98 9.48 -3.81
CA GLY A 28 15.29 8.14 -3.27
C GLY A 28 14.53 7.03 -3.99
N TRP A 29 13.23 7.25 -4.29
CA TRP A 29 12.44 6.28 -5.05
C TRP A 29 12.93 6.10 -6.48
N ARG A 30 13.38 7.17 -7.12
CA ARG A 30 13.97 7.14 -8.47
C ARG A 30 15.24 6.30 -8.47
N GLU A 31 16.17 6.57 -7.55
CA GLU A 31 17.39 5.77 -7.41
C GLU A 31 17.07 4.29 -7.14
N TRP A 32 16.16 4.02 -6.20
CA TRP A 32 15.71 2.65 -5.92
C TRP A 32 15.11 1.97 -7.15
N PHE A 33 14.28 2.69 -7.92
CA PHE A 33 13.57 2.16 -9.07
C PHE A 33 14.54 1.86 -10.22
N THR A 34 15.47 2.76 -10.53
CA THR A 34 16.44 2.57 -11.62
C THR A 34 17.49 1.51 -11.29
N THR A 35 18.05 1.54 -10.08
CA THR A 35 19.10 0.57 -9.65
C THR A 35 18.59 -0.86 -9.52
N ARG A 36 17.27 -1.06 -9.43
CA ARG A 36 16.63 -2.38 -9.34
C ARG A 36 15.90 -2.78 -10.62
N ASN A 37 16.34 -2.26 -11.77
CA ASN A 37 15.80 -2.62 -13.08
C ASN A 37 14.30 -2.31 -13.24
N GLY A 38 13.77 -1.32 -12.52
CA GLY A 38 12.38 -0.86 -12.68
C GLY A 38 12.11 -0.33 -14.09
N GLU A 39 13.15 0.19 -14.75
CA GLU A 39 13.08 0.67 -16.13
C GLU A 39 12.89 -0.46 -17.15
N ASP A 40 13.36 -1.67 -16.86
CA ASP A 40 13.13 -2.88 -17.67
C ASP A 40 11.68 -3.38 -17.58
N GLY A 41 10.91 -2.84 -16.64
CA GLY A 41 9.50 -3.14 -16.44
C GLY A 41 8.58 -2.55 -17.52
N PRO A 42 7.25 -2.61 -17.31
CA PRO A 42 6.27 -2.09 -18.27
C PRO A 42 6.49 -0.61 -18.60
N ASN A 43 6.27 -0.24 -19.86
CA ASN A 43 6.30 1.16 -20.29
C ASN A 43 5.03 1.93 -19.85
N ALA A 44 5.06 3.26 -19.92
CA ALA A 44 3.96 4.14 -19.50
C ALA A 44 2.60 3.73 -20.09
N LYS A 45 2.55 3.41 -21.38
CA LYS A 45 1.32 2.94 -22.04
C LYS A 45 0.78 1.64 -21.44
N ALA A 46 1.65 0.69 -21.08
CA ALA A 46 1.26 -0.56 -20.44
C ALA A 46 0.78 -0.35 -19.00
N CYS A 47 1.46 0.53 -18.25
CA CYS A 47 1.07 0.96 -16.91
C CYS A 47 -0.33 1.61 -16.91
N ARG A 48 -0.58 2.58 -17.78
CA ARG A 48 -1.91 3.21 -17.93
C ARG A 48 -3.01 2.21 -18.31
N ARG A 49 -2.72 1.24 -19.18
CA ARG A 49 -3.68 0.16 -19.49
C ARG A 49 -4.02 -0.67 -18.26
N ALA A 50 -3.05 -0.95 -17.39
CA ALA A 50 -3.28 -1.67 -16.15
C ALA A 50 -4.18 -0.87 -15.20
N ILE A 51 -3.89 0.42 -15.01
CA ILE A 51 -4.71 1.34 -14.20
C ILE A 51 -6.17 1.34 -14.69
N ARG A 52 -6.39 1.60 -15.98
CA ARG A 52 -7.75 1.62 -16.55
C ARG A 52 -8.52 0.32 -16.36
N ARG A 53 -7.82 -0.81 -16.49
CA ARG A 53 -8.44 -2.13 -16.43
C ARG A 53 -8.79 -2.55 -15.00
N HIS A 54 -7.90 -2.28 -14.05
CA HIS A 54 -7.94 -2.90 -12.74
C HIS A 54 -8.26 -1.91 -11.61
N LEU A 55 -7.97 -0.63 -11.79
CA LEU A 55 -8.21 0.44 -10.82
C LEU A 55 -9.12 1.53 -11.45
N PRO A 56 -10.36 1.19 -11.84
CA PRO A 56 -11.26 2.12 -12.51
C PRO A 56 -11.49 3.39 -11.68
N GLY A 57 -11.51 4.55 -12.35
CA GLY A 57 -11.64 5.85 -11.69
C GLY A 57 -10.31 6.45 -11.19
N PHE A 58 -9.25 5.66 -11.03
CA PHE A 58 -7.94 6.17 -10.59
C PHE A 58 -7.20 6.96 -11.67
N GLU A 59 -7.50 6.74 -12.95
CA GLU A 59 -6.80 7.39 -14.08
C GLU A 59 -6.79 8.93 -13.99
N ARG A 60 -7.94 9.54 -13.68
CA ARG A 60 -8.03 11.00 -13.56
C ARG A 60 -7.13 11.53 -12.45
N LEU A 61 -7.09 10.83 -11.32
CA LEU A 61 -6.21 11.20 -10.22
C LEU A 61 -4.73 11.02 -10.61
N LEU A 62 -4.39 9.95 -11.32
CA LEU A 62 -3.03 9.76 -11.83
C LEU A 62 -2.61 10.92 -12.75
N ASP A 63 -3.48 11.35 -13.66
CA ASP A 63 -3.21 12.49 -14.54
C ASP A 63 -2.93 13.77 -13.75
N ASP A 64 -3.78 14.09 -12.78
CA ASP A 64 -3.61 15.25 -11.91
C ASP A 64 -2.29 15.17 -11.11
N LEU A 65 -1.96 14.00 -10.54
CA LEU A 65 -0.73 13.79 -9.78
C LEU A 65 0.52 13.97 -10.66
N VAL A 66 0.52 13.40 -11.87
CA VAL A 66 1.64 13.52 -12.82
C VAL A 66 1.81 14.97 -13.27
N GLU A 67 0.72 15.65 -13.64
CA GLU A 67 0.75 17.05 -14.07
C GLU A 67 1.32 17.94 -12.97
N LYS A 68 0.81 17.81 -11.73
CA LYS A 68 1.23 18.66 -10.60
C LYS A 68 2.63 18.36 -10.09
N ALA A 69 3.18 17.20 -10.42
CA ALA A 69 4.56 16.82 -10.12
C ALA A 69 5.56 17.21 -11.23
N GLY A 70 5.10 17.77 -12.36
CA GLY A 70 5.97 18.24 -13.44
C GLY A 70 6.11 17.30 -14.65
N GLY A 71 5.32 16.23 -14.75
CA GLY A 71 5.12 15.48 -16.00
C GLY A 71 6.24 14.54 -16.47
N ASP A 72 7.06 14.01 -15.55
CA ASP A 72 8.14 13.06 -15.89
C ASP A 72 7.61 11.64 -16.20
N GLU A 73 8.04 11.03 -17.32
CA GLU A 73 7.56 9.70 -17.74
C GLU A 73 7.96 8.61 -16.74
N LEU A 74 9.16 8.70 -16.17
CA LEU A 74 9.62 7.72 -15.18
C LEU A 74 8.80 7.81 -13.89
N LEU A 75 8.51 9.03 -13.43
CA LEU A 75 7.59 9.26 -12.32
C LEU A 75 6.19 8.74 -12.63
N GLU A 76 5.63 9.01 -13.81
CA GLU A 76 4.33 8.47 -14.21
C GLU A 76 4.29 6.94 -14.09
N ARG A 77 5.32 6.26 -14.64
CA ARG A 77 5.45 4.80 -14.54
C ARG A 77 5.49 4.36 -13.08
N PHE A 78 6.28 5.04 -12.25
CA PHE A 78 6.39 4.74 -10.84
C PHE A 78 5.06 4.94 -10.09
N LEU A 79 4.32 6.01 -10.34
CA LEU A 79 3.05 6.32 -9.67
C LEU A 79 1.95 5.30 -9.97
N THR A 80 2.02 4.59 -11.09
CA THR A 80 1.12 3.45 -11.35
C THR A 80 1.45 2.21 -10.52
N PHE A 81 2.65 2.18 -9.95
CA PHE A 81 3.23 1.11 -9.16
C PHE A 81 2.90 -0.29 -9.71
N TRP A 82 2.95 -0.40 -11.04
CA TRP A 82 2.60 -1.58 -11.81
C TRP A 82 3.86 -2.38 -12.14
N THR A 83 3.95 -3.58 -11.57
CA THR A 83 5.11 -4.48 -11.63
C THR A 83 6.41 -3.79 -11.19
N PRO A 84 6.44 -3.17 -9.99
CA PRO A 84 7.64 -2.53 -9.49
C PRO A 84 8.69 -3.60 -9.10
N PRO A 85 9.96 -3.21 -8.93
CA PRO A 85 10.97 -4.10 -8.33
C PRO A 85 10.52 -4.62 -6.96
N ARG A 86 10.95 -5.83 -6.61
CA ARG A 86 10.60 -6.42 -5.31
C ARG A 86 11.20 -5.63 -4.15
N TYR A 87 10.43 -5.51 -3.07
CA TYR A 87 10.81 -4.92 -1.79
C TYR A 87 10.28 -5.78 -0.64
N LEU A 88 10.86 -5.63 0.55
CA LEU A 88 10.44 -6.37 1.73
C LEU A 88 10.05 -5.37 2.81
N VAL A 89 8.90 -5.62 3.43
CA VAL A 89 8.37 -4.83 4.53
C VAL A 89 8.03 -5.79 5.66
N ASN A 90 8.60 -5.58 6.86
CA ASN A 90 8.27 -6.41 8.01
C ASN A 90 7.37 -5.62 8.94
N CYS A 91 6.21 -6.19 9.27
CA CYS A 91 5.21 -5.55 10.12
C CYS A 91 4.46 -6.61 10.93
N THR A 92 3.69 -6.15 11.89
CA THR A 92 2.66 -6.86 12.64
C THR A 92 1.44 -5.97 12.68
N GLN A 93 0.27 -6.55 12.46
CA GLN A 93 -1.01 -5.85 12.45
C GLN A 93 -2.02 -6.62 13.30
N LEU A 94 -2.90 -5.89 13.96
CA LEU A 94 -3.99 -6.38 14.81
C LEU A 94 -5.23 -5.53 14.52
N ALA A 95 -6.35 -6.18 14.23
CA ALA A 95 -7.65 -5.60 13.99
C ALA A 95 -8.69 -6.28 14.87
N LEU A 96 -9.33 -5.54 15.77
CA LEU A 96 -10.34 -6.05 16.68
C LEU A 96 -11.43 -5.00 16.88
N SER A 97 -12.59 -5.44 17.33
CA SER A 97 -13.66 -4.55 17.75
C SER A 97 -14.06 -4.91 19.17
N ASP A 98 -14.16 -3.90 20.03
CA ASP A 98 -14.66 -4.06 21.40
C ASP A 98 -15.85 -3.11 21.65
N ALA A 99 -16.16 -2.86 22.93
CA ALA A 99 -17.26 -1.97 23.31
C ALA A 99 -17.02 -0.49 22.97
N GLU A 100 -15.76 -0.07 22.79
CA GLU A 100 -15.38 1.30 22.41
C GLU A 100 -15.31 1.48 20.89
N GLY A 101 -15.23 0.38 20.14
CA GLY A 101 -15.38 0.35 18.69
C GLY A 101 -14.29 -0.44 17.97
N PRO A 102 -14.18 -0.28 16.64
CA PRO A 102 -13.15 -0.93 15.85
C PRO A 102 -11.77 -0.29 16.07
N LEU A 103 -10.75 -1.14 16.16
CA LEU A 103 -9.35 -0.78 16.34
C LEU A 103 -8.51 -1.47 15.27
N LEU A 104 -7.64 -0.71 14.60
CA LEU A 104 -6.57 -1.23 13.76
C LEU A 104 -5.23 -0.72 14.27
N ILE A 105 -4.36 -1.64 14.65
CA ILE A 105 -3.03 -1.35 15.20
C ILE A 105 -1.99 -1.99 14.28
N ARG A 106 -0.95 -1.24 13.95
CA ARG A 106 0.19 -1.72 13.16
C ARG A 106 1.49 -1.20 13.74
N ASN A 107 2.53 -2.04 13.69
CA ASN A 107 3.91 -1.61 13.86
C ASN A 107 4.69 -1.70 12.53
N TYR A 108 5.80 -0.96 12.46
CA TYR A 108 6.72 -1.02 11.34
C TYR A 108 8.11 -1.49 11.81
N ASP A 109 8.61 -2.57 11.21
CA ASP A 109 9.96 -3.08 11.44
C ASP A 109 10.82 -2.83 10.17
N LEU A 110 11.26 -1.59 10.00
CA LEU A 110 12.12 -1.15 8.88
C LEU A 110 13.29 -0.29 9.36
N ASP A 111 14.30 -0.16 8.50
CA ASP A 111 15.31 0.90 8.65
C ASP A 111 14.61 2.28 8.59
N PRO A 112 14.84 3.18 9.56
CA PRO A 112 14.24 4.51 9.56
C PRO A 112 14.45 5.30 8.26
N GLY A 113 15.58 5.11 7.58
CA GLY A 113 15.88 5.78 6.30
C GLY A 113 15.04 5.31 5.13
N LEU A 114 14.31 4.19 5.27
CA LEU A 114 13.37 3.69 4.26
C LEU A 114 11.95 4.25 4.46
N ASN A 115 11.69 5.00 5.53
CA ASN A 115 10.38 5.57 5.83
C ASN A 115 10.28 7.00 5.27
N GLU A 116 9.24 7.30 4.47
CA GLU A 116 8.98 8.65 3.97
C GLU A 116 8.56 9.65 5.07
N SER A 117 8.36 9.16 6.29
CA SER A 117 8.11 9.91 7.54
C SER A 117 6.96 10.92 7.42
N THR A 118 6.00 10.61 6.55
CA THR A 118 4.92 11.53 6.18
C THR A 118 3.58 10.86 6.44
N MET A 119 2.81 11.43 7.35
CA MET A 119 1.38 11.18 7.46
C MET A 119 0.65 12.20 6.58
N PHE A 120 -0.31 11.75 5.78
CA PHE A 120 -0.95 12.61 4.78
C PHE A 120 -2.47 12.46 4.78
N ARG A 121 -3.17 13.59 4.90
CA ARG A 121 -4.62 13.69 4.68
C ARG A 121 -4.90 14.27 3.29
N SER A 122 -5.45 13.46 2.40
CA SER A 122 -5.96 13.89 1.09
C SER A 122 -7.48 14.00 1.07
N CYS A 123 -8.07 14.91 0.31
CA CYS A 123 -9.50 14.84 -0.12
C CYS A 123 -9.65 14.59 -1.64
N TRP A 124 -8.70 13.86 -2.22
CA TRP A 124 -8.65 13.62 -3.66
C TRP A 124 -9.93 12.94 -4.14
N LEU A 125 -10.42 13.36 -5.33
CA LEU A 125 -11.69 12.89 -5.90
C LEU A 125 -12.90 12.96 -4.94
N GLY A 126 -12.86 13.84 -3.93
CA GLY A 126 -13.94 14.03 -2.95
C GLY A 126 -14.02 12.99 -1.83
N ARG A 127 -13.00 12.14 -1.65
CA ARG A 127 -12.90 11.22 -0.50
C ARG A 127 -11.79 11.68 0.41
N GLN A 128 -12.11 11.95 1.69
CA GLN A 128 -11.06 12.14 2.68
C GLN A 128 -10.40 10.78 3.00
N VAL A 129 -9.08 10.75 2.95
CA VAL A 129 -8.23 9.61 3.29
C VAL A 129 -7.05 10.13 4.08
N VAL A 130 -6.77 9.52 5.23
CA VAL A 130 -5.57 9.78 6.02
C VAL A 130 -4.76 8.50 6.14
N GLY A 131 -3.45 8.59 6.00
CA GLY A 131 -2.59 7.42 6.12
C GLY A 131 -1.10 7.76 6.08
N MET A 132 -0.29 6.73 6.32
CA MET A 132 1.17 6.82 6.22
C MET A 132 1.60 6.63 4.77
N VAL A 133 2.30 7.62 4.23
CA VAL A 133 2.76 7.63 2.84
C VAL A 133 3.79 6.53 2.61
N GLU A 134 3.59 5.76 1.55
CA GLU A 134 4.54 4.78 1.04
C GLU A 134 4.45 4.72 -0.48
N ALA A 135 5.59 4.78 -1.17
CA ALA A 135 5.68 4.88 -2.62
C ALA A 135 4.95 6.13 -3.18
N LEU A 136 5.20 7.29 -2.58
CA LEU A 136 4.67 8.61 -2.98
C LEU A 136 3.13 8.72 -2.90
N ALA A 137 2.42 8.27 -3.93
CA ALA A 137 0.96 8.35 -3.99
C ALA A 137 0.29 7.20 -3.23
N GLY A 138 1.04 6.13 -2.92
CA GLY A 138 0.56 4.99 -2.15
C GLY A 138 0.43 5.27 -0.66
N LEU A 139 -0.04 4.27 0.06
CA LEU A 139 -0.14 4.25 1.51
C LEU A 139 0.31 2.90 2.06
N SER A 140 1.02 2.89 3.18
CA SER A 140 1.25 1.65 3.91
C SER A 140 0.00 1.22 4.65
N ASP A 141 -0.73 2.18 5.21
CA ASP A 141 -1.96 2.00 5.99
C ASP A 141 -2.70 3.33 6.10
N GLY A 142 -3.92 3.28 6.62
CA GLY A 142 -4.72 4.46 6.87
C GLY A 142 -6.19 4.15 7.07
N MET A 143 -7.00 5.21 7.04
CA MET A 143 -8.45 5.15 7.08
C MET A 143 -9.09 6.20 6.17
N ASN A 144 -10.34 5.99 5.77
CA ASN A 144 -11.09 6.92 4.93
C ASN A 144 -12.31 7.53 5.63
N ALA A 145 -12.99 8.44 4.94
CA ALA A 145 -14.18 9.15 5.42
C ALA A 145 -15.37 8.25 5.77
N HIS A 146 -15.40 7.01 5.29
CA HIS A 146 -16.41 6.02 5.66
C HIS A 146 -16.02 5.19 6.88
N GLY A 147 -14.81 5.40 7.42
CA GLY A 147 -14.27 4.66 8.55
C GLY A 147 -13.70 3.28 8.20
N LEU A 148 -13.57 2.94 6.91
CA LEU A 148 -12.77 1.79 6.48
C LEU A 148 -11.31 2.07 6.80
N ALA A 149 -10.69 1.19 7.56
CA ALA A 149 -9.26 1.19 7.85
C ALA A 149 -8.59 -0.02 7.22
N ALA A 150 -7.37 0.18 6.71
CA ALA A 150 -6.60 -0.86 6.03
C ALA A 150 -5.12 -0.75 6.40
N SER A 151 -4.46 -1.89 6.55
CA SER A 151 -3.02 -1.96 6.73
C SER A 151 -2.44 -3.23 6.08
N LEU A 152 -1.11 -3.33 6.04
CA LEU A 152 -0.43 -4.41 5.36
C LEU A 152 0.76 -4.99 6.13
N THR A 153 1.06 -6.25 5.83
CA THR A 153 2.33 -6.90 6.14
C THR A 153 2.82 -7.69 4.93
N PHE A 154 4.08 -8.12 4.94
CA PHE A 154 4.60 -9.03 3.91
C PHE A 154 4.00 -10.44 4.07
N GLY A 155 3.69 -11.10 2.94
CA GLY A 155 3.04 -12.41 2.94
C GLY A 155 3.98 -13.61 3.14
N GLY A 156 5.29 -13.38 3.34
CA GLY A 156 6.24 -14.44 3.70
C GLY A 156 6.68 -15.35 2.55
N ARG A 157 6.52 -14.92 1.29
CA ARG A 157 6.91 -15.68 0.09
C ARG A 157 7.69 -14.81 -0.88
N VAL A 158 8.67 -15.41 -1.55
CA VAL A 158 9.51 -14.74 -2.55
C VAL A 158 8.90 -14.72 -3.96
N ALA A 159 7.69 -15.27 -4.12
CA ALA A 159 6.96 -15.29 -5.38
C ALA A 159 6.78 -13.85 -5.90
N GLY A 160 7.14 -13.65 -7.17
CA GLY A 160 7.00 -12.39 -7.87
C GLY A 160 6.18 -12.59 -9.15
N GLY A 161 5.42 -11.59 -9.55
CA GLY A 161 4.65 -11.66 -10.78
C GLY A 161 4.25 -10.29 -11.30
N ARG A 162 3.48 -10.28 -12.38
CA ARG A 162 2.95 -9.07 -12.98
C ARG A 162 1.70 -8.62 -12.21
N GLY A 163 1.78 -7.47 -11.55
CA GLY A 163 0.69 -6.99 -10.70
C GLY A 163 1.00 -5.63 -10.06
N PHE A 164 0.09 -5.11 -9.25
CA PHE A 164 0.32 -3.88 -8.49
C PHE A 164 1.19 -4.14 -7.26
N GLY A 165 1.99 -3.14 -6.89
CA GLY A 165 2.54 -3.06 -5.56
C GLY A 165 1.55 -2.54 -4.54
N ILE A 166 1.68 -3.07 -3.34
CA ILE A 166 0.64 -2.95 -2.33
C ILE A 166 0.34 -1.52 -1.87
N PRO A 167 1.29 -0.55 -1.84
CA PRO A 167 0.97 0.81 -1.41
C PRO A 167 -0.10 1.49 -2.28
N LEU A 168 -0.05 1.28 -3.59
CA LEU A 168 -1.07 1.82 -4.49
C LEU A 168 -2.42 1.10 -4.29
N VAL A 169 -2.39 -0.20 -3.97
CA VAL A 169 -3.59 -0.97 -3.66
C VAL A 169 -4.26 -0.43 -2.40
N ILE A 170 -3.53 -0.24 -1.30
CA ILE A 170 -4.08 0.35 -0.07
C ILE A 170 -4.66 1.74 -0.33
N ARG A 171 -3.94 2.60 -1.06
CA ARG A 171 -4.46 3.90 -1.49
C ARG A 171 -5.78 3.75 -2.24
N TYR A 172 -5.85 2.85 -3.21
CA TYR A 172 -7.06 2.64 -4.01
C TYR A 172 -8.22 2.13 -3.15
N LEU A 173 -7.99 1.17 -2.26
CA LEU A 173 -9.02 0.68 -1.34
C LEU A 173 -9.59 1.83 -0.50
N LEU A 174 -8.73 2.62 0.14
CA LEU A 174 -9.17 3.74 0.97
C LEU A 174 -9.83 4.87 0.16
N GLN A 175 -9.42 5.06 -1.09
CA GLN A 175 -9.96 6.09 -1.97
C GLN A 175 -11.36 5.75 -2.51
N PHE A 176 -11.63 4.47 -2.81
CA PHE A 176 -12.83 4.05 -3.56
C PHE A 176 -13.78 3.12 -2.81
N CYS A 177 -13.33 2.39 -1.79
CA CYS A 177 -14.18 1.46 -1.03
C CYS A 177 -14.84 2.16 0.16
N ARG A 178 -16.06 1.75 0.51
CA ARG A 178 -16.78 2.28 1.69
C ARG A 178 -16.55 1.43 2.93
N ASP A 179 -16.46 0.11 2.76
CA ASP A 179 -16.42 -0.87 3.84
C ASP A 179 -15.56 -2.08 3.47
N THR A 180 -15.50 -3.07 4.37
CA THR A 180 -14.72 -4.28 4.17
C THR A 180 -15.21 -5.10 2.96
N GLN A 181 -16.51 -5.08 2.64
CA GLN A 181 -17.05 -5.88 1.52
C GLN A 181 -16.71 -5.29 0.15
N ASP A 182 -16.75 -3.96 0.01
CA ASP A 182 -16.26 -3.27 -1.19
C ASP A 182 -14.77 -3.63 -1.41
N ALA A 183 -13.96 -3.58 -0.35
CA ALA A 183 -12.53 -3.89 -0.43
C ALA A 183 -12.24 -5.35 -0.79
N LEU A 184 -12.96 -6.31 -0.20
CA LEU A 184 -12.88 -7.74 -0.55
C LEU A 184 -13.23 -7.99 -2.03
N SER A 185 -14.21 -7.26 -2.55
CA SER A 185 -14.62 -7.36 -3.96
C SER A 185 -13.52 -6.86 -4.91
N VAL A 186 -12.85 -5.77 -4.56
CA VAL A 186 -11.68 -5.28 -5.33
C VAL A 186 -10.53 -6.29 -5.27
N LEU A 187 -10.17 -6.77 -4.07
CA LEU A 187 -9.00 -7.62 -3.87
C LEU A 187 -9.11 -9.01 -4.52
N ARG A 188 -10.32 -9.51 -4.76
CA ARG A 188 -10.57 -10.84 -5.33
C ARG A 188 -9.88 -11.06 -6.68
N ASP A 189 -9.93 -10.06 -7.56
CA ASP A 189 -9.47 -10.17 -8.95
C ASP A 189 -8.28 -9.24 -9.26
N LEU A 190 -7.77 -8.54 -8.24
CA LEU A 190 -6.70 -7.57 -8.43
C LEU A 190 -5.35 -8.29 -8.59
N PRO A 191 -4.63 -8.11 -9.71
CA PRO A 191 -3.30 -8.68 -9.88
C PRO A 191 -2.30 -7.98 -8.95
N ILE A 192 -1.54 -8.76 -8.18
CA ILE A 192 -0.56 -8.28 -7.20
C ILE A 192 0.82 -8.82 -7.57
N HIS A 193 1.88 -8.02 -7.38
CA HIS A 193 3.22 -8.43 -7.85
C HIS A 193 4.03 -9.28 -6.84
N MET A 194 3.64 -9.32 -5.57
CA MET A 194 4.30 -10.10 -4.50
C MET A 194 3.26 -10.61 -3.48
N SER A 195 3.70 -11.38 -2.49
CA SER A 195 2.82 -11.83 -1.42
C SER A 195 2.65 -10.79 -0.32
N TYR A 196 1.40 -10.53 0.08
CA TYR A 196 1.03 -9.60 1.15
C TYR A 196 -0.09 -10.16 2.02
N ASN A 197 -0.22 -9.63 3.23
CA ASN A 197 -1.44 -9.73 4.00
C ASN A 197 -2.03 -8.34 4.15
N VAL A 198 -3.27 -8.14 3.72
CA VAL A 198 -4.01 -6.90 3.92
C VAL A 198 -5.06 -7.12 4.99
N THR A 199 -4.96 -6.41 6.10
CA THR A 199 -5.97 -6.45 7.16
C THR A 199 -6.88 -5.24 7.05
N LEU A 200 -8.19 -5.49 7.13
CA LEU A 200 -9.28 -4.53 6.96
C LEU A 200 -10.17 -4.56 8.20
N ILE A 201 -10.68 -3.40 8.59
CA ILE A 201 -11.76 -3.26 9.57
C ILE A 201 -12.62 -2.03 9.20
N ASP A 202 -13.92 -2.11 9.43
CA ASP A 202 -14.87 -1.03 9.16
C ASP A 202 -15.65 -0.61 10.42
N PRO A 203 -16.51 0.44 10.37
CA PRO A 203 -17.28 0.88 11.53
C PRO A 203 -18.25 -0.15 12.10
N GLY A 204 -18.61 -1.18 11.32
CA GLY A 204 -19.43 -2.29 11.78
C GLY A 204 -18.64 -3.31 12.60
N GLY A 205 -17.31 -3.16 12.70
CA GLY A 205 -16.42 -4.13 13.34
C GLY A 205 -16.11 -5.34 12.47
N GLU A 206 -16.45 -5.31 11.18
CA GLU A 206 -16.17 -6.43 10.28
C GLU A 206 -14.69 -6.49 9.91
N VAL A 207 -14.01 -7.51 10.42
CA VAL A 207 -12.59 -7.75 10.18
C VAL A 207 -12.38 -8.77 9.07
N ALA A 208 -11.45 -8.45 8.17
CA ALA A 208 -10.94 -9.40 7.19
C ALA A 208 -9.43 -9.24 6.99
N THR A 209 -8.70 -10.36 6.98
CA THR A 209 -7.31 -10.44 6.52
C THR A 209 -7.26 -11.19 5.20
N VAL A 210 -6.79 -10.52 4.15
CA VAL A 210 -6.67 -11.06 2.79
C VAL A 210 -5.22 -11.36 2.48
N MET A 211 -4.94 -12.65 2.29
CA MET A 211 -3.63 -13.16 1.90
C MET A 211 -3.54 -13.14 0.38
N LEU A 212 -2.77 -12.18 -0.15
CA LEU A 212 -2.59 -11.95 -1.58
C LEU A 212 -1.30 -12.61 -2.08
N SER A 213 -1.28 -13.08 -3.31
CA SER A 213 -0.09 -13.63 -3.95
C SER A 213 -0.18 -13.50 -5.47
N PRO A 214 0.94 -13.37 -6.19
CA PRO A 214 0.96 -13.23 -7.64
C PRO A 214 0.59 -14.52 -8.40
N ASP A 215 0.72 -15.68 -7.73
CA ASP A 215 0.71 -17.01 -8.33
C ASP A 215 -0.43 -17.91 -7.81
N ARG A 216 -1.32 -17.38 -6.96
CA ARG A 216 -2.48 -18.11 -6.42
C ARG A 216 -3.64 -17.18 -6.09
N PRO A 217 -4.88 -17.68 -6.09
CA PRO A 217 -6.05 -16.89 -5.69
C PRO A 217 -5.90 -16.31 -4.27
N PRO A 218 -6.48 -15.12 -4.00
CA PRO A 218 -6.55 -14.56 -2.66
C PRO A 218 -7.24 -15.51 -1.68
N ILE A 219 -6.73 -15.57 -0.45
CA ILE A 219 -7.37 -16.27 0.66
C ILE A 219 -7.91 -15.23 1.63
N VAL A 220 -9.21 -15.28 1.89
CA VAL A 220 -9.88 -14.40 2.85
C VAL A 220 -10.00 -15.14 4.17
N SER A 221 -9.55 -14.51 5.25
CA SER A 221 -9.66 -15.01 6.62
C SER A 221 -10.30 -13.96 7.51
N ARG A 222 -11.02 -14.38 8.56
CA ARG A 222 -11.49 -13.49 9.64
C ARG A 222 -10.44 -13.34 10.76
N GLN A 223 -9.22 -13.80 10.51
CA GLN A 223 -8.12 -13.65 11.45
C GLN A 223 -7.84 -12.18 11.73
N ALA A 224 -7.91 -11.84 13.01
CA ALA A 224 -7.79 -10.50 13.55
C ALA A 224 -6.35 -9.98 13.58
N TRP A 225 -5.37 -10.72 13.08
CA TRP A 225 -3.98 -10.33 13.13
C TRP A 225 -3.23 -10.87 11.92
N ALA A 226 -2.11 -10.25 11.60
CA ALA A 226 -1.15 -10.78 10.65
C ALA A 226 0.26 -10.32 11.00
N THR A 227 1.21 -11.21 10.79
CA THR A 227 2.64 -10.91 10.85
C THR A 227 3.20 -11.09 9.44
N ASN A 228 4.37 -11.70 9.26
CA ASN A 228 5.05 -11.74 7.96
C ASN A 228 4.99 -13.11 7.28
N HIS A 229 3.87 -13.81 7.44
CA HIS A 229 3.56 -15.09 6.79
C HIS A 229 2.06 -15.18 6.45
N GLN A 230 1.67 -16.16 5.64
CA GLN A 230 0.28 -16.44 5.27
C GLN A 230 -0.26 -17.61 6.10
N LEU A 231 -0.60 -18.74 5.47
CA LEU A 231 -1.09 -19.93 6.18
C LEU A 231 -0.01 -20.59 7.05
N GLY A 232 1.27 -20.34 6.73
CA GLY A 232 2.42 -20.88 7.42
C GLY A 232 3.70 -20.27 6.88
N VAL A 233 4.83 -20.69 7.45
CA VAL A 233 6.15 -20.18 7.04
C VAL A 233 6.61 -20.90 5.77
N GLU A 234 6.43 -20.23 4.63
CA GLU A 234 6.89 -20.70 3.31
C GLU A 234 8.31 -20.21 2.97
N TRP A 235 8.85 -19.25 3.73
CA TRP A 235 10.24 -18.79 3.62
C TRP A 235 10.97 -18.88 4.98
N PRO A 236 11.57 -20.04 5.31
CA PRO A 236 12.08 -20.31 6.66
C PRO A 236 13.13 -19.33 7.19
N HIS A 237 14.03 -18.84 6.33
CA HIS A 237 15.05 -17.89 6.75
C HIS A 237 14.44 -16.56 7.20
N HIS A 238 13.53 -16.02 6.39
CA HIS A 238 12.82 -14.78 6.70
C HIS A 238 11.91 -14.96 7.92
N GLY A 239 11.15 -16.06 8.00
CA GLY A 239 10.29 -16.36 9.14
C GLY A 239 11.01 -16.39 10.48
N ARG A 240 12.24 -16.97 10.53
CA ARG A 240 13.10 -16.94 11.72
C ARG A 240 13.60 -15.53 12.05
N MET A 241 14.07 -14.78 11.04
CA MET A 241 14.57 -13.42 11.22
C MET A 241 13.49 -12.50 11.80
N THR A 242 12.25 -12.60 11.30
CA THR A 242 11.13 -11.79 11.79
C THR A 242 10.43 -12.36 13.01
N ARG A 243 10.76 -13.58 13.45
CA ARG A 243 10.03 -14.33 14.49
C ARG A 243 8.53 -14.32 14.26
N THR A 244 8.14 -14.67 13.03
CA THR A 244 6.79 -14.39 12.54
C THR A 244 5.71 -15.22 13.22
N LEU A 245 6.04 -16.44 13.68
CA LEU A 245 5.10 -17.31 14.39
C LEU A 245 5.02 -16.96 15.88
N GLU A 246 6.11 -16.50 16.47
CA GLU A 246 6.16 -16.12 17.88
C GLU A 246 5.48 -14.78 18.17
N ARG A 247 5.37 -13.91 17.15
CA ARG A 247 4.65 -12.63 17.20
C ARG A 247 3.16 -12.75 16.89
N ALA A 248 2.75 -13.86 16.29
CA ALA A 248 1.38 -14.18 15.92
C ALA A 248 0.61 -14.66 17.16
#